data_AF-A0A6H1ZFM5-F1
#
_entry.id   AF-A0A6H1ZFM5-F1
#
_cell.length_a   1.000
_cell.length_b   1.000
_cell.length_c   1.000
_cell.angle_alpha   90.00
_cell.angle_beta   90.00
_cell.angle_gamma   90.00
#
_symmetry.space_group_name_H-M   'P 1'
#
loop_
_entity.id
_entity.type
_entity.pdbx_description
1 polymer ?
#
loop_
_entity_poly.entity_id
_entity_poly.type
_entity_poly.pdbx_seq_one_letter_code
_entity_poly.pdbx_strand_id
1 'polypeptide(L)'
;MPSKELNEREEEWAGLDTIRGLVGEPPDKIKVPFKVMKKQQMLLYEWNPLHIAIIPYCYKCKEVLVWHRYHTGGILFHCPKCRREWIEDEDWNKTGGSKNEK
;
A
#
# COMPACT_ATOMS: atom_id res chain seq x y z
N MET A 1 47.60 14.90 -14.98
CA MET A 1 47.12 13.86 -14.05
C MET A 1 45.86 13.28 -14.63
N PRO A 2 45.72 11.95 -14.82
CA PRO A 2 44.49 11.40 -15.34
C PRO A 2 43.45 11.36 -14.22
N SER A 3 42.33 12.05 -14.44
CA SER A 3 41.13 11.95 -13.63
C SER A 3 40.68 10.50 -13.60
N LYS A 4 40.65 9.90 -12.39
CA LYS A 4 40.00 8.61 -12.20
C LYS A 4 38.51 8.81 -12.46
N GLU A 5 38.04 8.42 -13.63
CA GLU A 5 36.62 8.23 -13.89
C GLU A 5 36.13 7.15 -12.93
N LEU A 6 35.36 7.57 -11.92
CA LEU A 6 34.56 6.67 -11.12
C LEU A 6 33.48 6.11 -12.04
N ASN A 7 33.70 4.90 -12.52
CA ASN A 7 32.68 4.12 -13.19
C ASN A 7 31.68 3.64 -12.14
N GLU A 8 30.81 4.57 -11.69
CA GLU A 8 29.62 4.26 -10.92
C GLU A 8 28.68 3.51 -11.87
N ARG A 9 28.79 2.18 -11.89
CA ARG A 9 27.77 1.35 -12.52
C ARG A 9 26.44 1.70 -11.85
N GLU A 10 25.50 2.23 -12.62
CA GLU A 10 24.13 2.46 -12.17
C GLU A 10 23.59 1.13 -11.65
N GLU A 11 23.44 1.00 -10.33
CA GLU A 11 22.93 -0.22 -9.73
C GLU A 11 21.44 -0.32 -10.02
N GLU A 12 21.06 -1.24 -10.91
CA GLU A 12 19.66 -1.55 -11.19
C GLU A 12 19.06 -2.40 -10.07
N TRP A 13 18.00 -1.91 -9.42
CA TRP A 13 17.28 -2.64 -8.37
C TRP A 13 15.84 -2.86 -8.79
N ALA A 14 15.34 -4.10 -8.66
CA ALA A 14 13.92 -4.35 -8.83
C ALA A 14 13.15 -3.64 -7.69
N GLY A 15 12.08 -2.91 -8.02
CA GLY A 15 11.33 -2.13 -7.03
C GLY A 15 10.85 -2.94 -5.82
N LEU A 16 10.51 -4.22 -6.00
CA LEU A 16 10.13 -5.13 -4.91
C LEU A 16 11.26 -5.37 -3.90
N ASP A 17 12.51 -5.37 -4.36
CA ASP A 17 13.68 -5.62 -3.51
C ASP A 17 14.05 -4.38 -2.67
N THR A 18 13.48 -3.21 -2.99
CA THR A 18 13.62 -1.99 -2.18
C THR A 18 12.75 -2.02 -0.91
N ILE A 19 11.80 -2.96 -0.82
CA ILE A 19 10.85 -2.99 0.30
C ILE A 19 11.55 -3.53 1.55
N ARG A 20 11.74 -2.64 2.53
CA ARG A 20 12.29 -3.00 3.84
C ARG A 20 11.28 -3.81 4.65
N GLY A 21 11.71 -4.96 5.17
CA GLY A 21 10.87 -5.81 6.01
C GLY A 21 10.60 -5.21 7.38
N LEU A 22 9.42 -5.49 7.91
CA LEU A 22 9.10 -5.26 9.32
C LEU A 22 9.72 -6.37 10.16
N VAL A 23 10.19 -6.02 11.36
CA VAL A 23 10.68 -6.99 12.35
C VAL A 23 9.47 -7.66 13.02
N GLY A 24 9.42 -8.99 13.00
CA GLY A 24 8.39 -9.79 13.67
C GLY A 24 7.23 -10.24 12.76
N GLU A 25 6.29 -10.96 13.36
CA GLU A 25 5.09 -11.44 12.67
C GLU A 25 3.97 -10.39 12.74
N PRO A 26 3.47 -9.87 11.61
CA PRO A 26 2.41 -8.87 11.62
C PRO A 26 1.08 -9.48 12.09
N PRO A 27 0.22 -8.69 12.75
CA PRO A 27 -1.09 -9.16 13.21
C PRO A 27 -2.00 -9.53 12.04
N ASP A 28 -2.98 -10.40 12.26
CA ASP A 28 -3.92 -10.85 11.22
C ASP A 28 -4.87 -9.75 10.74
N LYS A 29 -5.09 -8.72 11.56
CA LYS A 29 -5.87 -7.52 11.21
C LYS A 29 -5.03 -6.28 11.41
N ILE A 30 -4.86 -5.50 10.35
CA ILE A 30 -4.08 -4.26 10.34
C ILE A 30 -5.02 -3.09 10.16
N LYS A 31 -5.09 -2.20 11.15
CA LYS A 31 -5.85 -0.94 11.04
C LYS A 31 -5.11 0.02 10.11
N VAL A 32 -5.79 0.52 9.08
CA VAL A 32 -5.26 1.49 8.13
C VAL A 32 -5.93 2.84 8.39
N PRO A 33 -5.17 3.89 8.75
CA PRO A 33 -5.76 5.20 8.95
C PRO A 33 -6.31 5.84 7.68
N PHE A 34 -7.44 6.56 7.78
CA PHE A 34 -8.06 7.24 6.65
C PHE A 34 -7.08 8.16 5.89
N LYS A 35 -6.22 8.88 6.63
CA LYS A 35 -5.19 9.75 6.04
C LYS A 35 -4.20 9.02 5.13
N VAL A 36 -3.91 7.74 5.39
CA VAL A 36 -3.03 6.91 4.56
C VAL A 36 -3.74 6.59 3.25
N MET A 37 -4.99 6.15 3.32
CA MET A 37 -5.80 5.84 2.15
C MET A 37 -6.09 7.07 1.28
N LYS A 38 -6.33 8.24 1.90
CA LYS A 38 -6.44 9.51 1.17
C LYS A 38 -5.17 9.85 0.39
N LYS A 39 -3.99 9.67 0.99
CA LYS A 39 -2.71 9.89 0.30
C LYS A 39 -2.48 8.90 -0.84
N GLN A 40 -2.81 7.62 -0.64
CA GLN A 40 -2.76 6.62 -1.71
C GLN A 40 -3.66 7.02 -2.89
N GLN A 41 -4.88 7.47 -2.61
CA GLN A 41 -5.81 7.91 -3.65
C GLN A 41 -5.27 9.12 -4.42
N MET A 42 -4.68 10.11 -3.73
CA MET A 42 -4.03 11.25 -4.38
C MET A 42 -2.91 10.80 -5.32
N LEU A 43 -2.02 9.91 -4.86
CA LEU A 43 -0.94 9.42 -5.71
C LEU A 43 -1.46 8.63 -6.92
N LEU A 44 -2.50 7.81 -6.76
CA LEU A 44 -3.16 7.14 -7.88
C LEU A 44 -3.65 8.15 -8.94
N TYR A 45 -4.27 9.25 -8.52
CA TYR A 45 -4.73 10.29 -9.46
C TYR A 45 -3.59 10.95 -10.21
N GLU A 46 -2.48 11.26 -9.54
CA GLU A 46 -1.33 11.92 -10.16
C GLU A 46 -0.51 10.97 -11.05
N TRP A 47 -0.42 9.69 -10.69
CA TRP A 47 0.49 8.74 -11.34
C TRP A 47 -0.16 7.93 -12.46
N ASN A 48 -1.47 7.68 -12.39
CA ASN A 48 -2.18 6.96 -13.44
C ASN A 48 -2.05 7.62 -14.84
N PRO A 49 -2.12 8.96 -14.99
CA PRO A 49 -1.87 9.63 -16.27
C PRO A 49 -0.46 9.43 -16.83
N LEU A 50 0.50 9.07 -15.97
CA LEU A 50 1.88 8.75 -16.34
C LEU A 50 2.07 7.25 -16.58
N HIS A 51 1.00 6.46 -16.61
CA HIS A 51 1.03 5.01 -16.75
C HIS A 51 1.78 4.28 -15.62
N ILE A 52 1.79 4.85 -14.40
CA ILE A 52 2.37 4.24 -13.20
C ILE A 52 1.24 3.88 -12.23
N ALA A 53 1.19 2.62 -11.80
CA ALA A 53 0.19 2.11 -10.87
C ALA A 53 0.74 1.97 -9.46
N ILE A 54 -0.09 2.32 -8.46
CA ILE A 54 0.18 2.02 -7.05
C ILE A 54 -0.69 0.85 -6.63
N ILE A 55 -0.03 -0.24 -6.26
CA ILE A 55 -0.69 -1.51 -5.98
C ILE A 55 -0.39 -1.90 -4.52
N PRO A 56 -1.41 -1.98 -3.65
CA PRO A 56 -1.24 -2.53 -2.30
C PRO A 56 -0.70 -3.95 -2.35
N TYR A 57 0.31 -4.25 -1.52
CA TYR A 57 1.10 -5.47 -1.59
C TYR A 57 1.29 -6.13 -0.22
N CYS A 58 1.06 -7.44 -0.13
CA CYS A 58 1.37 -8.23 1.05
C CYS A 58 2.87 -8.56 1.07
N TYR A 59 3.63 -7.80 1.85
CA TYR A 59 5.06 -8.03 1.99
C TYR A 59 5.40 -9.46 2.45
N LYS A 60 4.66 -10.00 3.43
CA LYS A 60 4.91 -11.34 3.99
C LYS A 60 4.72 -12.45 2.96
N CYS A 61 3.71 -12.34 2.11
CA CYS A 61 3.36 -13.37 1.13
C CYS A 61 3.98 -13.15 -0.24
N LYS A 62 4.49 -11.94 -0.49
CA LYS A 62 4.92 -11.46 -1.80
C LYS A 62 3.80 -11.44 -2.85
N GLU A 63 2.60 -11.07 -2.43
CA GLU A 63 1.39 -11.11 -3.26
C GLU A 63 0.69 -9.75 -3.35
N VAL A 64 0.09 -9.43 -4.49
CA VAL A 64 -0.81 -8.28 -4.63
C VAL A 64 -2.05 -8.50 -3.76
N LEU A 65 -2.48 -7.45 -3.07
CA LEU A 65 -3.69 -7.52 -2.25
C LEU A 65 -4.95 -7.44 -3.11
N VAL A 66 -5.98 -8.17 -2.69
CA VAL A 66 -7.32 -8.03 -3.27
C VAL A 66 -7.97 -6.80 -2.66
N TRP A 67 -8.39 -5.86 -3.52
CA TRP A 67 -9.11 -4.64 -3.12
C TRP A 67 -10.61 -4.86 -3.14
N HIS A 68 -11.26 -4.60 -2.01
CA HIS A 68 -12.71 -4.55 -1.91
C HIS A 68 -13.25 -3.17 -2.25
N ARG A 69 -14.06 -3.07 -3.32
CA ARG A 69 -14.66 -1.80 -3.77
C ARG A 69 -15.68 -1.23 -2.79
N TYR A 70 -16.48 -2.10 -2.21
CA TYR A 70 -17.43 -1.77 -1.16
C TYR A 70 -16.81 -2.33 0.11
N HIS A 71 -16.33 -1.46 1.01
CA HIS A 71 -15.65 -1.83 2.27
C HIS A 71 -16.61 -2.54 3.23
N THR A 72 -17.14 -3.68 2.81
CA THR A 72 -18.19 -4.42 3.48
C THR A 72 -17.60 -4.98 4.75
N GLY A 73 -18.08 -4.51 5.90
CA GLY A 73 -17.48 -4.84 7.20
C GLY A 73 -16.19 -4.09 7.51
N GLY A 74 -15.90 -2.97 6.82
CA GLY A 74 -14.72 -2.15 7.07
C GLY A 74 -13.41 -2.76 6.56
N ILE A 75 -13.47 -3.78 5.68
CA ILE A 75 -12.28 -4.41 5.09
C ILE A 75 -11.93 -3.68 3.79
N LEU A 76 -10.72 -3.12 3.73
CA LEU A 76 -10.17 -2.44 2.58
C LEU A 76 -9.51 -3.43 1.63
N PHE A 77 -8.65 -4.28 2.20
CA PHE A 77 -7.84 -5.25 1.46
C PHE A 77 -7.76 -6.58 2.19
N HIS A 78 -7.54 -7.66 1.43
CA HIS A 78 -7.06 -8.91 2.00
C HIS A 78 -5.95 -9.54 1.16
N CYS A 79 -5.09 -10.31 1.81
CA CYS A 79 -4.10 -11.12 1.11
C CYS A 79 -4.73 -12.44 0.66
N PRO A 80 -4.63 -12.83 -0.62
CA PRO A 80 -5.22 -14.10 -1.10
C PRO A 80 -4.53 -15.33 -0.50
N LYS A 81 -3.29 -15.20 -0.02
CA LYS A 81 -2.47 -16.31 0.49
C LYS A 81 -2.56 -16.50 2.00
N CYS A 82 -2.28 -15.46 2.78
CA CYS A 82 -2.34 -15.55 4.25
C CYS A 82 -3.68 -15.11 4.85
N ARG A 83 -4.61 -14.60 4.03
CA ARG A 83 -5.93 -14.10 4.47
C ARG A 83 -5.90 -12.95 5.48
N ARG A 84 -4.73 -12.34 5.70
CA ARG A 84 -4.59 -11.12 6.51
C ARG A 84 -5.45 -10.01 5.93
N GLU A 85 -6.07 -9.25 6.81
CA GLU A 85 -7.00 -8.17 6.48
C GLU A 85 -6.40 -6.82 6.84
N TRP A 86 -6.64 -5.84 5.95
CA TRP A 86 -6.40 -4.44 6.22
C TRP A 86 -7.76 -3.77 6.35
N ILE A 87 -8.03 -3.25 7.53
CA ILE A 87 -9.34 -2.75 7.92
C ILE A 87 -9.29 -1.26 8.22
N GLU A 88 -10.43 -0.60 8.10
CA GLU A 88 -10.63 0.77 8.52
C GLU A 88 -10.30 0.93 10.02
N ASP A 89 -9.66 2.04 10.39
CA ASP A 89 -9.54 2.44 11.79
C ASP A 89 -10.78 3.23 12.27
N GLU A 90 -10.83 3.55 13.55
CA GLU A 90 -12.02 4.16 14.17
C GLU A 90 -12.30 5.59 13.67
N ASP A 91 -11.31 6.25 13.06
CA ASP A 91 -11.41 7.66 12.65
C ASP A 91 -11.98 7.85 11.24
N TRP A 92 -12.19 6.75 10.50
CA TRP A 92 -12.84 6.78 9.17
C TRP A 92 -14.24 7.41 9.22
N ASN A 93 -15.02 7.05 10.25
CA ASN A 93 -16.39 7.56 10.43
C ASN A 93 -16.45 9.03 10.86
N LYS A 94 -15.35 9.58 11.40
CA LYS A 94 -15.29 10.97 11.87
C LYS A 94 -14.80 11.93 10.79
N THR A 95 -13.96 11.44 9.88
CA THR A 95 -13.34 12.25 8.82
C THR A 95 -14.06 12.13 7.47
N GLY A 96 -14.92 11.13 7.28
CA GLY A 96 -15.80 10.95 6.13
C GLY A 96 -17.27 10.96 6.55
N GLY A 97 -17.88 12.14 6.64
CA GLY A 97 -19.33 12.25 6.76
C GLY A 97 -20.02 11.70 5.52
N SER A 98 -20.54 10.48 5.60
CA SER A 98 -21.78 10.08 4.94
C SER A 98 -22.39 8.91 5.72
N LYS A 99 -23.31 9.27 6.61
CA LYS A 99 -24.38 8.37 6.99
C LYS A 99 -25.12 8.06 5.69
N ASN A 100 -25.02 6.83 5.18
CA ASN A 100 -26.06 6.33 4.30
C ASN A 100 -27.25 6.02 5.21
N GLU A 101 -28.17 6.98 5.29
CA GLU A 101 -29.50 6.80 5.84
C GLU A 101 -30.23 5.70 5.03
N LYS A 102 -30.92 4.83 5.76
CA LYS A 102 -31.96 3.94 5.25
C LYS A 102 -33.26 4.72 5.10
#